data_AF-A0A8T0S3T8-F1
#
_entry.id   AF-A0A8T0S3T8-F1
#
_cell.length_a   1.000
_cell.length_b   1.000
_cell.length_c   1.000
_cell.angle_alpha   90.00
_cell.angle_beta   90.00
_cell.angle_gamma   90.00
#
_symmetry.space_group_name_H-M   'P 1'
#
loop_
_entity.id
_entity.type
_entity.pdbx_description
1 polymer ?
#
loop_
_entity_poly.entity_id
_entity_poly.type
_entity_poly.pdbx_seq_one_letter_code
_entity_poly.pdbx_strand_id
1 'polypeptide(L)'
;MTRTSWRTRKKHASHTWRAILAGRDVLTKGLVRRIGDGTTTSIWREKWIANHFSGRQISSETQEVQLVSDLLTPSGQWNESLIREIFVHFDAEAILRTPCRGLNADTWSWAKEKHGMYTVRSAYQMLNDDRCRLLQGDGPGSSSDGD
;
A
#
# COMPACT_ATOMS: atom_id res chain seq x y z
N MET A 1 18.04 0.25 59.50
CA MET A 1 17.04 0.62 58.47
C MET A 1 17.72 0.66 57.11
N THR A 2 17.57 -0.36 56.27
CA THR A 2 18.13 -0.36 54.91
C THR A 2 17.01 -0.19 53.89
N ARG A 3 17.07 0.91 53.14
CA ARG A 3 16.09 1.31 52.12
C ARG A 3 16.46 0.63 50.80
N THR A 4 15.76 -0.46 50.46
CA THR A 4 15.97 -1.17 49.19
C THR A 4 15.49 -0.29 48.03
N SER A 5 16.41 0.12 47.16
CA SER A 5 16.14 0.88 45.94
C SER A 5 15.73 -0.08 44.82
N TRP A 6 14.47 -0.01 44.39
CA TRP A 6 13.99 -0.72 43.21
C TRP A 6 14.41 0.02 41.95
N ARG A 7 15.46 -0.44 41.26
CA ARG A 7 15.70 -0.06 39.87
C ARG A 7 14.71 -0.82 39.00
N THR A 8 13.74 -0.12 38.42
CA THR A 8 12.85 -0.70 37.41
C THR A 8 13.66 -1.06 36.17
N ARG A 9 13.76 -2.37 35.88
CA ARG A 9 14.41 -2.88 34.66
C ARG A 9 13.58 -2.42 33.45
N LYS A 10 14.18 -1.67 32.51
CA LYS A 10 13.52 -1.31 31.24
C LYS A 10 13.10 -2.62 30.54
N LYS A 11 11.79 -2.82 30.36
CA LYS A 11 11.26 -4.01 29.68
C LYS A 11 11.46 -3.84 28.17
N HIS A 12 12.33 -4.64 27.58
CA HIS A 12 12.46 -4.76 26.13
C HIS A 12 11.45 -5.78 25.61
N ALA A 13 10.85 -5.52 24.43
CA ALA A 13 9.99 -6.47 23.77
C ALA A 13 10.76 -7.76 23.40
N SER A 14 10.09 -8.91 23.52
CA SER A 14 10.67 -10.21 23.15
C SER A 14 11.09 -10.25 21.68
N HIS A 15 12.06 -11.09 21.35
CA HIS A 15 12.49 -11.30 19.96
C HIS A 15 11.32 -11.71 19.07
N THR A 16 10.46 -12.62 19.56
CA THR A 16 9.25 -13.06 18.84
C THR A 16 8.30 -11.91 18.56
N TRP A 17 8.04 -11.04 19.54
CA TRP A 17 7.14 -9.90 19.32
C TRP A 17 7.70 -8.92 18.29
N ARG A 18 9.01 -8.65 18.35
CA ARG A 18 9.69 -7.82 17.34
C ARG A 18 9.61 -8.43 15.94
N ALA A 19 9.77 -9.75 15.82
CA ALA A 19 9.64 -10.44 14.54
C ALA A 19 8.20 -10.38 13.99
N ILE A 20 7.18 -10.54 14.85
CA ILE A 20 5.76 -10.39 14.46
C ILE A 20 5.48 -8.97 13.97
N LEU A 21 5.93 -7.94 14.69
CA LEU A 21 5.77 -6.55 14.29
C LEU A 21 6.47 -6.26 12.96
N ALA A 22 7.71 -6.76 12.78
CA ALA A 22 8.42 -6.63 11.51
C ALA A 22 7.67 -7.32 10.36
N GLY A 23 7.11 -8.51 10.60
CA GLY A 23 6.27 -9.22 9.62
C GLY A 23 4.99 -8.46 9.27
N ARG A 24 4.32 -7.84 10.25
CA ARG A 24 3.17 -6.97 10.01
C ARG A 24 3.52 -5.82 9.09
N ASP A 25 4.64 -5.14 9.33
CA ASP A 25 5.04 -3.98 8.51
C ASP A 25 5.35 -4.39 7.06
N VAL A 26 5.87 -5.59 6.84
CA VAL A 26 6.03 -6.19 5.51
C VAL A 26 4.68 -6.45 4.85
N LEU A 27 3.73 -7.01 5.58
CA LEU A 27 2.39 -7.26 5.08
C LEU A 27 1.70 -5.95 4.68
N THR A 28 1.75 -4.92 5.53
CA THR A 28 1.19 -3.59 5.23
C THR A 28 1.73 -2.99 3.92
N LYS A 29 3.02 -3.21 3.61
CA LYS A 29 3.62 -2.71 2.37
C LYS A 29 3.17 -3.46 1.12
N GLY A 30 3.06 -4.78 1.21
CA GLY A 30 2.83 -5.64 0.04
C GLY A 30 1.37 -6.07 -0.18
N LEU A 31 0.50 -5.94 0.82
CA LEU A 31 -0.93 -6.19 0.68
C LEU A 31 -1.59 -5.08 -0.14
N VAL A 32 -2.46 -5.49 -1.06
CA VAL A 32 -3.31 -4.61 -1.86
C VAL A 32 -4.71 -5.17 -1.94
N ARG A 33 -5.69 -4.28 -1.99
CA ARG A 33 -7.10 -4.62 -2.21
C ARG A 33 -7.34 -4.98 -3.68
N ARG A 34 -8.04 -6.09 -3.88
CA ARG A 34 -8.62 -6.50 -5.17
C ARG A 34 -10.08 -6.10 -5.16
N ILE A 35 -10.46 -5.33 -6.16
CA ILE A 35 -11.82 -4.82 -6.28
C ILE A 35 -12.75 -5.91 -6.80
N GLY A 36 -13.75 -6.19 -5.99
CA GLY A 36 -14.91 -6.99 -6.32
C GLY A 36 -16.08 -6.07 -6.64
N ASP A 37 -16.94 -5.84 -5.65
CA ASP A 37 -18.08 -4.93 -5.67
C ASP A 37 -17.73 -3.52 -5.16
N GLY A 38 -16.52 -3.34 -4.61
CA GLY A 38 -16.00 -2.04 -4.17
C GLY A 38 -16.65 -1.50 -2.90
N THR A 39 -17.57 -2.22 -2.28
CA THR A 39 -18.39 -1.73 -1.15
C THR A 39 -17.60 -1.65 0.16
N THR A 40 -16.46 -2.34 0.24
CA THR A 40 -15.61 -2.38 1.45
C THR A 40 -14.26 -1.71 1.26
N THR A 41 -14.03 -1.11 0.09
CA THR A 41 -12.74 -0.50 -0.26
C THR A 41 -12.91 1.02 -0.34
N SER A 42 -12.28 1.74 0.58
CA SER A 42 -12.21 3.20 0.53
C SER A 42 -11.23 3.64 -0.54
N ILE A 43 -11.65 4.55 -1.42
CA ILE A 43 -10.83 5.07 -2.51
C ILE A 43 -9.53 5.68 -1.97
N TRP A 44 -9.66 6.44 -0.88
CA TRP A 44 -8.62 7.33 -0.37
C TRP A 44 -7.73 6.68 0.71
N ARG A 45 -8.21 5.65 1.39
CA ARG A 45 -7.51 5.05 2.55
C ARG A 45 -6.87 3.71 2.23
N GLU A 46 -7.42 2.97 1.27
CA GLU A 46 -6.98 1.62 0.96
C GLU A 46 -6.04 1.59 -0.24
N LYS A 47 -5.09 0.66 -0.25
CA LYS A 47 -4.19 0.46 -1.38
C LYS A 47 -4.80 -0.53 -2.37
N TRP A 48 -5.59 -0.04 -3.31
CA TRP A 48 -6.29 -0.89 -4.29
C TRP A 48 -5.80 -0.75 -5.73
N ILE A 49 -4.99 0.28 -6.03
CA ILE A 49 -4.36 0.46 -7.34
C ILE A 49 -2.86 0.15 -7.19
N ALA A 50 -2.37 -0.79 -8.01
CA ALA A 50 -0.99 -1.24 -7.91
C ALA A 50 -0.01 -0.15 -8.38
N ASN A 51 1.01 0.14 -7.56
CA ASN A 51 2.09 1.10 -7.85
C ASN A 51 1.64 2.54 -8.13
N HIS A 52 0.37 2.85 -7.89
CA HIS A 52 -0.22 4.16 -8.13
C HIS A 52 -0.66 4.73 -6.78
N PHE A 53 -0.45 6.03 -6.60
CA PHE A 53 -0.47 6.73 -5.32
C PHE A 53 0.67 6.28 -4.38
N SER A 54 1.63 7.18 -4.13
CA SER A 54 2.58 7.08 -3.02
C SER A 54 1.91 7.30 -1.65
N GLY A 55 0.61 7.04 -1.54
CA GLY A 55 -0.21 7.39 -0.39
C GLY A 55 -0.40 8.91 -0.20
N ARG A 56 0.06 9.75 -1.13
CA ARG A 56 -0.27 11.17 -1.10
C ARG A 56 -1.69 11.34 -1.62
N GLN A 57 -2.57 11.79 -0.73
CA GLN A 57 -3.91 12.28 -1.06
C GLN A 57 -3.76 13.35 -2.15
N ILE A 58 -4.20 13.02 -3.37
CA ILE A 58 -4.36 14.00 -4.44
C ILE A 58 -5.83 14.39 -4.42
N SER A 59 -6.04 15.69 -4.21
CA SER A 59 -7.31 16.40 -4.26
C SER A 59 -8.29 16.17 -3.10
N SER A 60 -8.98 17.25 -2.75
CA SER A 60 -9.95 17.37 -1.66
C SER A 60 -10.91 16.19 -1.62
N GLU A 61 -11.18 15.62 -0.43
CA GLU A 61 -12.33 14.74 -0.20
C GLU A 61 -13.58 15.45 -0.74
N THR A 62 -13.99 15.13 -1.97
CA THR A 62 -15.34 15.44 -2.42
C THR A 62 -16.22 14.49 -1.62
N GLN A 63 -17.11 15.07 -0.83
CA GLN A 63 -17.88 14.34 0.16
C GLN A 63 -18.81 13.27 -0.47
N GLU A 64 -18.98 13.32 -1.80
CA GLU A 64 -19.87 12.47 -2.58
C GLU A 64 -19.25 11.13 -3.00
N VAL A 65 -17.92 11.00 -3.11
CA VAL A 65 -17.28 9.75 -3.61
C VAL A 65 -16.21 9.26 -2.63
N GLN A 66 -16.51 8.17 -1.93
CA GLN A 66 -15.72 7.69 -0.80
C GLN A 66 -15.30 6.22 -0.94
N LEU A 67 -16.16 5.41 -1.55
CA LEU A 67 -15.96 3.98 -1.77
C LEU A 67 -15.75 3.69 -3.25
N VAL A 68 -15.00 2.63 -3.53
CA VAL A 68 -14.76 2.20 -4.92
C VAL A 68 -16.08 1.82 -5.61
N SER A 69 -17.08 1.36 -4.86
CA SER A 69 -18.44 1.13 -5.37
C SER A 69 -19.08 2.36 -6.00
N ASP A 70 -18.74 3.57 -5.54
CA ASP A 70 -19.29 4.83 -6.05
C ASP A 70 -18.77 5.12 -7.48
N LEU A 71 -17.65 4.49 -7.86
CA LEU A 71 -17.06 4.57 -9.20
C LEU A 71 -17.56 3.48 -10.15
N LEU A 72 -18.46 2.59 -9.69
CA LEU A 72 -18.98 1.49 -10.48
C LEU A 72 -20.39 1.78 -11.00
N THR A 73 -20.67 1.28 -12.19
CA THR A 73 -22.03 1.21 -12.73
C THR A 73 -22.83 0.12 -12.02
N PRO A 74 -24.18 0.13 -12.11
CA PRO A 74 -25.01 -0.97 -11.61
C PRO A 74 -24.68 -2.35 -12.20
N SER A 75 -23.99 -2.41 -13.34
CA SER A 75 -23.49 -3.63 -13.96
C SER A 75 -22.13 -4.11 -13.40
N GLY A 76 -21.57 -3.41 -12.41
CA GLY A 76 -20.28 -3.73 -11.79
C GLY A 76 -19.07 -3.38 -12.65
N GLN A 77 -19.23 -2.52 -13.66
CA GLN A 77 -18.14 -2.03 -14.51
C GLN A 77 -17.70 -0.64 -14.05
N TRP A 78 -16.49 -0.22 -14.42
CA TRP A 78 -16.03 1.14 -14.15
C TRP A 78 -16.93 2.17 -14.85
N ASN A 79 -17.38 3.19 -14.11
CA ASN A 79 -18.03 4.35 -14.68
C ASN A 79 -16.97 5.31 -15.24
N GLU A 80 -16.53 5.05 -16.48
CA GLU A 80 -15.43 5.78 -17.11
C GLU A 80 -15.65 7.29 -17.17
N SER A 81 -16.87 7.74 -17.49
CA SER A 81 -17.20 9.16 -17.55
C SER A 81 -17.00 9.84 -16.20
N LEU A 82 -17.54 9.25 -15.13
CA LEU A 82 -17.40 9.78 -13.77
C LEU A 82 -15.93 9.78 -13.31
N ILE A 83 -15.20 8.71 -13.60
CA ILE A 83 -13.78 8.59 -13.22
C ILE A 83 -12.95 9.68 -13.92
N ARG A 84 -13.17 9.94 -15.20
CA ARG A 84 -12.45 10.99 -15.95
C ARG A 84 -12.84 12.41 -15.52
N GLU A 85 -14.02 12.58 -14.94
CA GLU A 85 -14.49 13.85 -14.40
C GLU A 85 -13.85 14.15 -13.03
N ILE A 86 -13.75 13.15 -12.16
CA ILE A 86 -13.28 13.32 -10.78
C ILE A 86 -11.74 13.28 -10.68
N PHE A 87 -11.10 12.36 -11.42
CA PHE A 87 -9.68 12.10 -11.28
C PHE A 87 -8.89 12.75 -12.40
N VAL A 88 -7.66 13.20 -12.07
CA VAL A 88 -6.71 13.65 -13.10
C VAL A 88 -6.40 12.51 -14.07
N HIS A 89 -6.05 12.85 -15.31
CA HIS A 89 -5.88 11.89 -16.39
C HIS A 89 -5.01 10.68 -16.00
N PHE A 90 -3.87 10.91 -15.34
CA PHE A 90 -2.97 9.84 -14.93
C PHE A 90 -3.62 8.85 -13.96
N ASP A 91 -4.36 9.38 -12.98
CA ASP A 91 -5.06 8.62 -11.96
C ASP A 91 -6.26 7.86 -12.54
N ALA A 92 -7.04 8.53 -13.40
CA ALA A 92 -8.16 7.93 -14.12
C ALA A 92 -7.70 6.71 -14.94
N GLU A 93 -6.61 6.85 -15.70
CA GLU A 93 -6.06 5.73 -16.48
C GLU A 93 -5.60 4.57 -15.60
N ALA A 94 -5.04 4.84 -14.42
CA ALA A 94 -4.63 3.80 -13.49
C ALA A 94 -5.82 3.06 -12.87
N ILE A 95 -6.89 3.79 -12.54
CA ILE A 95 -8.16 3.21 -12.08
C ILE A 95 -8.75 2.31 -13.16
N LEU A 96 -8.88 2.82 -14.39
CA LEU A 96 -9.49 2.08 -15.51
C LEU A 96 -8.72 0.83 -15.91
N ARG A 97 -7.39 0.80 -15.71
CA ARG A 97 -6.57 -0.41 -15.91
C ARG A 97 -6.71 -1.44 -14.80
N THR A 98 -7.24 -1.06 -13.64
CA THR A 98 -7.41 -1.97 -12.51
C THR A 98 -8.53 -2.95 -12.84
N PRO A 99 -8.30 -4.28 -12.79
CA PRO A 99 -9.36 -5.24 -13.08
C PRO A 99 -10.49 -5.13 -12.06
N CYS A 100 -11.69 -4.80 -12.54
CA CYS A 100 -12.92 -4.88 -11.75
C CYS A 100 -13.67 -6.16 -12.08
N ARG A 101 -14.04 -6.95 -11.06
CA ARG A 101 -14.83 -8.18 -11.25
C ARG A 101 -16.33 -7.98 -10.96
N GLY A 102 -16.72 -6.84 -10.37
CA GLY A 102 -18.09 -6.33 -10.27
C GLY A 102 -19.11 -7.12 -9.47
N LEU A 103 -18.82 -8.38 -9.10
CA LEU A 103 -19.84 -9.34 -8.63
C LEU A 103 -19.47 -10.09 -7.34
N ASN A 104 -18.22 -10.00 -6.89
CA ASN A 104 -17.74 -10.69 -5.69
C ASN A 104 -17.35 -9.68 -4.62
N ALA A 105 -17.21 -10.11 -3.37
CA ALA A 105 -16.67 -9.23 -2.32
C ALA A 105 -15.21 -8.83 -2.61
N ASP A 106 -14.81 -7.64 -2.18
CA ASP A 106 -13.42 -7.21 -2.22
C ASP A 106 -12.52 -8.15 -1.40
N THR A 107 -11.32 -8.42 -1.90
CA THR A 107 -10.37 -9.34 -1.24
C THR A 107 -8.99 -8.72 -1.08
N TRP A 108 -8.18 -9.28 -0.18
CA TRP A 108 -6.77 -8.93 -0.05
C TRP A 108 -5.92 -9.80 -0.97
N SER A 109 -4.89 -9.21 -1.57
CA SER A 109 -3.91 -9.94 -2.36
C SER A 109 -2.50 -9.40 -2.17
N TRP A 110 -1.52 -10.23 -2.44
CA TRP A 110 -0.10 -9.90 -2.37
C TRP A 110 0.40 -9.31 -3.69
N ALA A 111 0.78 -8.03 -3.70
CA ALA A 111 1.13 -7.31 -4.93
C ALA A 111 2.42 -7.79 -5.61
N LYS A 112 3.29 -8.51 -4.91
CA LYS A 112 4.56 -9.00 -5.46
C LYS A 112 4.42 -10.30 -6.25
N GLU A 113 3.23 -10.89 -6.27
CA GLU A 113 2.97 -12.17 -6.95
C GLU A 113 1.81 -12.02 -7.92
N LYS A 114 1.94 -12.61 -9.11
CA LYS A 114 0.93 -12.46 -10.19
C LYS A 114 -0.45 -12.97 -9.78
N HIS A 115 -0.49 -14.10 -9.08
CA HIS A 115 -1.71 -14.71 -8.56
C HIS A 115 -2.18 -14.10 -7.22
N GLY A 116 -1.44 -13.12 -6.68
CA GLY A 116 -1.85 -12.45 -5.45
C GLY A 116 -1.70 -13.27 -4.17
N MET A 117 -0.97 -14.39 -4.19
CA MET A 117 -0.77 -15.22 -2.99
C MET A 117 0.53 -14.83 -2.31
N TYR A 118 0.49 -14.73 -1.00
CA TYR A 118 1.65 -14.40 -0.20
C TYR A 118 2.64 -15.58 -0.14
N THR A 119 3.93 -15.28 -0.29
CA THR A 119 5.01 -16.24 -0.02
C THR A 119 6.09 -15.57 0.82
N VAL A 120 6.71 -16.32 1.75
CA VAL A 120 7.84 -15.80 2.56
C VAL A 120 8.99 -15.34 1.65
N ARG A 121 9.20 -16.04 0.54
CA ARG A 121 10.23 -15.70 -0.46
C ARG A 121 10.01 -14.32 -1.07
N SER A 122 8.81 -14.04 -1.58
CA SER A 122 8.53 -12.73 -2.21
C SER A 122 8.52 -11.58 -1.21
N ALA A 123 8.10 -11.85 0.03
CA ALA A 123 8.21 -10.91 1.14
C ALA A 123 9.66 -10.55 1.45
N TYR A 124 10.55 -11.55 1.50
CA TYR A 124 11.97 -11.33 1.74
C TYR A 124 12.64 -10.60 0.56
N GLN A 125 12.30 -10.95 -0.69
CA GLN A 125 12.79 -10.25 -1.87
C GLN A 125 12.40 -8.76 -1.83
N MET A 126 11.14 -8.45 -1.51
CA MET A 126 10.69 -7.06 -1.35
C MET A 126 11.48 -6.29 -0.29
N LEU A 127 11.75 -6.92 0.86
CA LEU A 127 12.58 -6.31 1.91
C LEU A 127 14.01 -6.04 1.44
N ASN A 128 14.59 -6.98 0.70
CA ASN A 128 15.94 -6.82 0.20
C ASN A 128 16.02 -5.72 -0.88
N ASP A 129 15.03 -5.64 -1.76
CA ASP A 129 14.93 -4.60 -2.78
C ASP A 129 14.78 -3.20 -2.14
N ASP A 130 13.90 -3.07 -1.14
CA ASP A 130 13.74 -1.82 -0.37
C ASP A 130 15.07 -1.42 0.27
N ARG A 131 15.80 -2.38 0.85
CA ARG A 131 17.13 -2.13 1.45
C ARG A 131 18.16 -1.69 0.41
N CYS A 132 18.21 -2.34 -0.75
CA CYS A 132 19.12 -1.96 -1.83
C CYS A 132 18.85 -0.54 -2.32
N ARG A 133 17.59 -0.15 -2.47
CA ARG A 133 17.21 1.22 -2.86
C ARG A 133 17.68 2.27 -1.86
N LEU A 134 17.53 2.01 -0.56
CA LEU A 134 17.98 2.92 0.49
C LEU A 134 19.50 3.09 0.50
N LEU A 135 20.26 2.05 0.17
CA LEU A 135 21.72 2.09 0.15
C LEU A 135 22.30 2.78 -1.11
N GLN A 136 21.53 2.84 -2.20
CA GLN A 136 21.94 3.48 -3.46
C GLN A 136 21.58 4.99 -3.51
N GLY A 137 20.91 5.52 -2.49
CA GLY A 137 20.32 6.86 -2.47
C GLY A 137 21.02 7.89 -1.58
N ASP A 138 22.34 7.85 -1.45
CA ASP A 138 23.15 8.98 -0.92
C ASP A 138 24.57 8.95 -1.53
N GLY A 139 24.76 9.68 -2.61
CA GLY A 139 26.07 9.97 -3.19
C GLY A 139 25.96 11.19 -4.10
N PRO A 140 26.61 12.33 -3.79
CA PRO A 140 26.68 13.43 -4.73
C PRO A 140 27.42 12.94 -5.97
N GLY A 141 26.78 13.10 -7.14
CA GLY A 141 27.44 12.90 -8.42
C GLY A 141 28.69 13.75 -8.45
N SER A 142 29.86 13.11 -8.34
CA SER A 142 31.13 13.75 -8.66
C SER A 142 31.14 13.95 -10.17
N SER A 143 30.64 15.11 -10.60
CA SER A 143 30.92 15.63 -11.94
C SER A 143 32.42 15.89 -11.99
N SER A 144 33.16 14.99 -12.64
CA SER A 144 34.55 15.20 -13.00
C SER A 144 34.57 16.13 -14.22
N ASP A 145 34.73 17.43 -13.97
CA ASP A 145 35.22 18.40 -14.95
C ASP A 145 36.76 18.42 -14.91
N GLY A 146 37.39 18.44 -16.10
CA GLY A 146 38.84 18.57 -16.36
C GLY A 146 39.42 17.30 -17.00
N ASP A 147 40.05 17.30 -18.17
CA ASP A 147 40.59 18.34 -19.08
C ASP A 147 40.32 17.93 -20.55
#